data_AF-A0A7Z9UA73-F1
#
_entry.id   AF-A0A7Z9UA73-F1
#
_cell.length_a   1.000
_cell.length_b   1.000
_cell.length_c   1.000
_cell.angle_alpha   90.00
_cell.angle_beta   90.00
_cell.angle_gamma   90.00
#
_symmetry.space_group_name_H-M   'P 1'
#
loop_
_entity.id
_entity.type
_entity.pdbx_description
1 polymer ?
#
loop_
_entity_poly.entity_id
_entity_poly.type
_entity_poly.pdbx_seq_one_letter_code
_entity_poly.pdbx_strand_id
1 'polypeptide(L)'
;MTLYKRLPVALITALTLSTLGCGGGGGNDDVVARAQGSGQATTTVGTTNPGTVTVPITQSKTFTFPTFSVNSRLAVVGNFQTSTETPNETGTLTTVLSDLGAIPRVAARVDPSAQESGSFENPCGFPDACAIDRLIGEPRAQQSTSSTAIRPRFQELAEGAEEDFFLVPAFKSVTGRKILQPNETVHCTIFAEVVGGNPVIDRSKALEIAQAFDSNNPQRPGSGIYDQARAVFGSEWNQNPTGGNDGDTKVVIFFFSSQTLGNGLFGYVSPADGNPNGGSSSNKGEILYINADKSTYQTLATISHEFQHLINQNQKINQQGLNPANAKDENVSVNEGLSGLSEEVCGYTLNSGNNLLLAVLNDYLEKPEQHEFFNFSRAGLGYGQGYLFFKYVREHFGDQTIRNICTDTGSGLANLNKHLPNGFPEIFRRWTIANYATNLSGNVPSIYKYPSGFRTDGTYPAGTLVGVKVNTMGNNATNPTNALRPWSCNYQILESEPGVGVQATVNPASGSPYGVIFESSKGQFTSLEQ
;
A
#
# COMPACT_ATOMS: atom_id res chain seq x y z
N MET A 1 39.60 26.78 31.95
CA MET A 1 40.29 25.59 31.43
C MET A 1 39.75 25.39 30.02
N THR A 2 40.26 26.01 28.93
CA THR A 2 41.65 26.08 28.40
C THR A 2 42.22 24.66 28.27
N LEU A 3 42.68 24.08 27.14
CA LEU A 3 43.25 24.45 25.83
C LEU A 3 43.02 23.22 24.87
N TYR A 4 42.71 23.32 23.56
CA TYR A 4 43.53 23.63 22.35
C TYR A 4 44.36 22.49 21.70
N LYS A 5 44.30 22.47 20.33
CA LYS A 5 45.23 21.95 19.27
C LYS A 5 45.04 20.50 18.78
N ARG A 6 44.66 20.22 17.52
CA ARG A 6 45.26 20.43 16.16
C ARG A 6 46.46 19.49 15.83
N LEU A 7 46.23 18.54 14.89
CA LEU A 7 46.96 18.11 13.65
C LEU A 7 48.49 18.32 13.55
N PRO A 8 49.31 17.51 12.80
CA PRO A 8 49.18 17.27 11.34
C PRO A 8 49.75 15.91 10.76
N VAL A 9 49.30 15.39 9.59
CA VAL A 9 49.82 15.44 8.18
C VAL A 9 51.04 14.55 7.83
N ALA A 10 51.00 13.97 6.60
CA ALA A 10 52.08 13.55 5.66
C ALA A 10 52.37 12.03 5.60
N LEU A 11 52.63 11.35 4.46
CA LEU A 11 52.78 11.67 3.02
C LEU A 11 53.10 10.35 2.25
N ILE A 12 52.68 10.24 0.97
CA ILE A 12 53.43 9.70 -0.23
C ILE A 12 53.84 8.20 -0.26
N THR A 13 53.96 7.42 -1.36
CA THR A 13 53.58 7.36 -2.80
C THR A 13 54.16 6.03 -3.36
N ALA A 14 53.76 5.63 -4.58
CA ALA A 14 54.35 4.66 -5.53
C ALA A 14 53.86 3.20 -5.38
N LEU A 15 53.11 2.60 -6.31
CA LEU A 15 53.25 2.44 -7.78
C LEU A 15 54.44 1.57 -8.20
N THR A 16 54.17 0.28 -8.45
CA THR A 16 54.93 -0.52 -9.43
C THR A 16 54.02 -1.55 -10.09
N LEU A 17 53.80 -1.32 -11.39
CA LEU A 17 53.39 -2.30 -12.40
C LEU A 17 54.44 -3.43 -12.47
N SER A 18 53.97 -4.66 -12.66
CA SER A 18 54.73 -5.70 -13.36
C SER A 18 53.76 -6.51 -14.23
N THR A 19 53.78 -6.22 -15.52
CA THR A 19 53.31 -7.07 -16.61
C THR A 19 54.39 -8.09 -16.98
N LEU A 20 53.94 -9.25 -17.47
CA LEU A 20 54.57 -10.27 -18.34
C LEU A 20 53.72 -11.53 -18.13
N GLY A 21 53.15 -12.28 -19.08
CA GLY A 21 53.21 -12.41 -20.54
C GLY A 21 52.70 -13.85 -20.79
N CYS A 22 51.68 -14.07 -21.62
CA CYS A 22 51.75 -14.51 -23.02
C CYS A 22 51.10 -15.91 -23.22
N GLY A 23 50.38 -16.09 -24.34
CA GLY A 23 49.77 -17.35 -24.83
C GLY A 23 48.24 -17.32 -24.72
N GLY A 24 47.41 -17.22 -25.77
CA GLY A 24 47.56 -17.60 -27.17
C GLY A 24 46.55 -18.71 -27.47
N GLY A 25 45.51 -18.43 -28.27
CA GLY A 25 44.57 -19.45 -28.74
C GLY A 25 43.18 -18.89 -29.06
N GLY A 26 42.96 -18.52 -30.32
CA GLY A 26 41.63 -18.18 -30.83
C GLY A 26 40.74 -19.42 -30.96
N GLY A 27 39.45 -19.19 -30.78
CA GLY A 27 38.37 -20.13 -31.07
C GLY A 27 37.07 -19.34 -31.14
N ASN A 28 36.64 -19.04 -32.35
CA ASN A 28 35.26 -18.64 -32.62
C ASN A 28 34.37 -19.83 -32.29
N ASP A 29 33.46 -19.68 -31.33
CA ASP A 29 32.28 -20.51 -31.22
C ASP A 29 31.07 -19.59 -31.04
N ASP A 30 30.63 -19.04 -32.17
CA ASP A 30 29.23 -18.68 -32.38
C ASP A 30 28.39 -19.94 -32.16
N VAL A 31 27.76 -20.06 -30.98
CA VAL A 31 26.66 -21.00 -30.79
C VAL A 31 25.40 -20.23 -30.47
N VAL A 32 24.71 -19.88 -31.54
CA VAL A 32 23.28 -19.58 -31.55
C VAL A 32 22.54 -20.87 -31.17
N ALA A 33 22.18 -21.03 -29.90
CA ALA A 33 21.26 -22.08 -29.50
C ALA A 33 19.83 -21.66 -29.90
N ARG A 34 19.43 -22.07 -31.11
CA ARG A 34 18.03 -22.08 -31.54
C ARG A 34 17.28 -23.14 -30.72
N ALA A 35 16.42 -22.72 -29.80
CA ALA A 35 15.36 -23.58 -29.30
C ALA A 35 14.30 -23.74 -30.39
N GLN A 36 14.21 -24.93 -31.00
CA GLN A 36 13.07 -25.31 -31.82
C GLN A 36 11.89 -25.62 -30.90
N GLY A 37 10.97 -24.67 -30.77
CA GLY A 37 9.61 -24.90 -30.31
C GLY A 37 8.66 -24.66 -31.47
N SER A 38 8.04 -25.71 -31.99
CA SER A 38 6.98 -25.60 -33.00
C SER A 38 5.69 -25.10 -32.35
N GLY A 39 5.35 -23.84 -32.59
CA GLY A 39 4.07 -23.25 -32.23
C GLY A 39 3.87 -21.94 -32.98
N GLN A 40 3.19 -21.98 -34.12
CA GLN A 40 2.71 -20.78 -34.79
C GLN A 40 1.58 -20.17 -33.95
N ALA A 41 1.80 -18.98 -33.40
CA ALA A 41 0.73 -18.12 -32.91
C ALA A 41 0.73 -16.82 -33.72
N THR A 42 -0.17 -16.77 -34.69
CA THR A 42 -0.47 -15.60 -35.50
C THR A 42 -1.25 -14.60 -34.64
N THR A 43 -0.66 -13.45 -34.29
CA THR A 43 -1.38 -12.36 -33.64
C THR A 43 -2.13 -11.52 -34.68
N THR A 44 -3.44 -11.71 -34.75
CA THR A 44 -4.35 -10.72 -35.36
C THR A 44 -4.87 -9.82 -34.25
N VAL A 45 -4.61 -8.52 -34.37
CA VAL A 45 -5.16 -7.47 -33.50
C VAL A 45 -6.68 -7.40 -33.70
N GLY A 46 -7.43 -7.63 -32.63
CA GLY A 46 -8.88 -7.49 -32.59
C GLY A 46 -9.32 -6.88 -31.26
N THR A 47 -9.77 -5.64 -31.31
CA THR A 47 -10.37 -4.89 -30.21
C THR A 47 -11.77 -5.41 -29.90
N THR A 48 -11.92 -6.29 -28.90
CA THR A 48 -13.19 -6.50 -28.19
C THR A 48 -12.93 -7.01 -26.77
N ASN A 49 -13.63 -6.42 -25.79
CA ASN A 49 -13.64 -6.76 -24.37
C ASN A 49 -13.46 -8.27 -24.08
N PRO A 50 -12.57 -8.69 -23.18
CA PRO A 50 -12.67 -9.99 -22.54
C PRO A 50 -13.37 -9.80 -21.17
N GLY A 51 -14.45 -10.51 -20.84
CA GLY A 51 -14.51 -11.97 -20.89
C GLY A 51 -13.65 -12.49 -19.74
N THR A 52 -14.27 -13.19 -18.78
CA THR A 52 -13.67 -13.75 -17.57
C THR A 52 -12.21 -14.17 -17.79
N VAL A 53 -11.26 -13.45 -17.19
CA VAL A 53 -9.83 -13.78 -17.28
C VAL A 53 -9.64 -15.11 -16.54
N THR A 54 -9.58 -16.19 -17.30
CA THR A 54 -9.23 -17.51 -16.75
C THR A 54 -7.73 -17.50 -16.52
N VAL A 55 -7.34 -17.38 -15.26
CA VAL A 55 -5.95 -17.56 -14.85
C VAL A 55 -5.58 -19.01 -15.14
N PRO A 56 -4.54 -19.30 -15.94
CA PRO A 56 -4.15 -20.67 -16.18
C PRO A 56 -3.75 -21.32 -14.85
N ILE A 57 -4.47 -22.37 -14.47
CA ILE A 57 -4.10 -23.24 -13.35
C ILE A 57 -2.70 -23.75 -13.67
N THR A 58 -1.72 -23.36 -12.86
CA THR A 58 -0.35 -23.80 -13.09
C THR A 58 -0.21 -25.18 -12.48
N GLN A 59 0.11 -26.17 -13.32
CA GLN A 59 0.41 -27.52 -12.84
C GLN A 59 1.82 -27.55 -12.25
N SER A 60 2.10 -28.57 -11.44
CA SER A 60 3.46 -28.81 -10.98
C SER A 60 4.42 -28.86 -12.18
N LYS A 61 5.48 -28.06 -12.13
CA LYS A 61 6.47 -27.96 -13.21
C LYS A 61 7.85 -28.25 -12.63
N THR A 62 8.60 -29.07 -13.36
CA THR A 62 9.99 -29.39 -13.03
C THR A 62 10.90 -28.58 -13.92
N PHE A 63 11.82 -27.87 -13.29
CA PHE A 63 12.86 -27.09 -13.94
C PHE A 63 14.17 -27.88 -13.80
N THR A 64 14.80 -28.22 -14.94
CA THR A 64 16.08 -28.93 -14.97
C THR A 64 17.19 -27.93 -15.27
N PHE A 65 18.18 -27.89 -14.40
CA PHE A 65 19.28 -26.95 -14.53
C PHE A 65 20.51 -27.69 -15.05
N PRO A 66 21.09 -27.31 -16.21
CA PRO A 66 22.47 -27.69 -16.51
C PRO A 66 23.38 -27.12 -15.42
N THR A 67 24.52 -27.77 -15.17
CA THR A 67 25.49 -27.43 -14.11
C THR A 67 25.59 -25.92 -13.88
N PHE A 68 25.09 -25.45 -12.73
CA PHE A 68 25.21 -24.04 -12.37
C PHE A 68 26.68 -23.64 -12.37
N SER A 69 26.97 -22.51 -13.03
CA SER A 69 28.25 -21.84 -12.83
C SER A 69 28.40 -21.48 -11.36
N VAL A 70 29.64 -21.51 -10.88
CA VAL A 70 29.99 -21.07 -9.53
C VAL A 70 29.26 -19.76 -9.25
N ASN A 71 28.40 -19.74 -8.22
CA ASN A 71 27.68 -18.55 -7.73
C ASN A 71 26.40 -18.14 -8.52
N SER A 72 25.35 -18.97 -8.52
CA SER A 72 24.00 -18.62 -9.04
C SER A 72 22.91 -18.85 -8.00
N ARG A 73 21.79 -18.11 -8.07
CA ARG A 73 20.64 -18.22 -7.17
C ARG A 73 19.34 -18.41 -7.96
N LEU A 74 18.38 -19.09 -7.35
CA LEU A 74 17.03 -19.27 -7.88
C LEU A 74 16.05 -18.70 -6.87
N ALA A 75 15.25 -17.73 -7.28
CA ALA A 75 14.18 -17.17 -6.48
C ALA A 75 12.82 -17.64 -7.01
N VAL A 76 12.05 -18.31 -6.17
CA VAL A 76 10.68 -18.71 -6.45
C VAL A 76 9.75 -17.71 -5.75
N VAL A 77 8.93 -17.03 -6.55
CA VAL A 77 7.84 -16.17 -6.08
C VAL A 77 6.54 -16.93 -6.27
N GLY A 78 6.05 -17.52 -5.19
CA GLY A 78 4.75 -18.18 -5.19
C GLY A 78 3.67 -17.25 -4.67
N ASN A 79 2.50 -17.26 -5.30
CA ASN A 79 1.31 -16.64 -4.75
C ASN A 79 0.19 -17.68 -4.63
N PHE A 80 -0.74 -17.44 -3.70
CA PHE A 80 -1.94 -18.25 -3.56
C PHE A 80 -3.14 -17.40 -3.97
N GLN A 81 -3.79 -17.76 -5.07
CA GLN A 81 -4.92 -17.04 -5.64
C GLN A 81 -6.19 -17.88 -5.54
N THR A 82 -7.31 -17.22 -5.32
CA THR A 82 -8.62 -17.87 -5.23
C THR A 82 -9.59 -17.18 -6.19
N SER A 83 -10.80 -17.70 -6.39
CA SER A 83 -11.80 -17.03 -7.24
C SER A 83 -12.63 -15.99 -6.49
N THR A 84 -12.43 -15.85 -5.17
CA THR A 84 -13.24 -15.03 -4.28
C THR A 84 -12.37 -14.25 -3.30
N GLU A 85 -12.95 -13.30 -2.57
CA GLU A 85 -12.27 -12.56 -1.50
C GLU A 85 -12.13 -13.39 -0.20
N THR A 86 -12.72 -14.59 -0.16
CA THR A 86 -13.00 -15.33 1.08
C THR A 86 -11.73 -15.79 1.80
N PRO A 87 -11.57 -15.54 3.12
CA PRO A 87 -10.32 -15.77 3.85
C PRO A 87 -10.12 -17.21 4.38
N ASN A 88 -11.06 -18.11 4.10
CA ASN A 88 -11.08 -19.45 4.71
C ASN A 88 -10.34 -20.52 3.89
N GLU A 89 -9.86 -20.17 2.71
CA GLU A 89 -9.07 -21.09 1.89
C GLU A 89 -7.60 -21.01 2.30
N THR A 90 -6.88 -22.13 2.24
CA THR A 90 -5.44 -22.16 2.46
C THR A 90 -4.83 -23.18 1.53
N GLY A 91 -3.60 -22.95 1.09
CA GLY A 91 -2.87 -23.93 0.29
C GLY A 91 -1.37 -23.88 0.55
N THR A 92 -0.68 -24.98 0.31
CA THR A 92 0.77 -25.06 0.53
C THR A 92 1.50 -24.97 -0.79
N LEU A 93 2.48 -24.07 -0.88
CA LEU A 93 3.48 -24.10 -1.95
C LEU A 93 4.59 -25.06 -1.51
N THR A 94 4.90 -26.06 -2.34
CA THR A 94 6.00 -26.99 -2.04
C THR A 94 7.02 -26.98 -3.14
N THR A 95 8.26 -26.65 -2.80
CA THR A 95 9.40 -26.76 -3.72
C THR A 95 10.24 -27.97 -3.33
N VAL A 96 10.39 -28.91 -4.25
CA VAL A 96 11.20 -30.12 -4.09
C VAL A 96 12.51 -29.94 -4.84
N LEU A 97 13.62 -30.17 -4.15
CA LEU A 97 14.96 -30.08 -4.74
C LEU A 97 15.60 -31.46 -4.77
N SER A 98 16.10 -31.86 -5.94
CA SER A 98 16.84 -33.11 -6.11
C SER A 98 18.14 -32.90 -6.89
N ASP A 99 19.25 -33.43 -6.38
CA ASP A 99 20.53 -33.47 -7.09
C ASP A 99 20.50 -34.51 -8.22
N LEU A 100 21.07 -34.17 -9.37
CA LEU A 100 21.31 -35.12 -10.46
C LEU A 100 22.46 -36.12 -10.19
N GLY A 101 22.99 -36.18 -8.95
CA GLY A 101 23.93 -37.21 -8.48
C GLY A 101 24.79 -36.82 -7.26
N ALA A 102 24.29 -37.09 -6.03
CA ALA A 102 24.90 -37.21 -4.68
C ALA A 102 26.05 -36.23 -4.26
N ILE A 103 26.18 -35.69 -3.02
CA ILE A 103 26.11 -36.21 -1.63
C ILE A 103 25.70 -35.04 -0.69
N PRO A 104 24.90 -35.25 0.38
CA PRO A 104 24.38 -34.15 1.22
C PRO A 104 25.40 -33.58 2.21
N ARG A 105 25.44 -32.24 2.35
CA ARG A 105 25.96 -31.54 3.54
C ARG A 105 25.09 -30.33 3.89
N VAL A 106 24.78 -30.22 5.18
CA VAL A 106 23.96 -29.16 5.79
C VAL A 106 24.84 -27.93 6.02
N ALA A 107 24.47 -26.80 5.43
CA ALA A 107 24.95 -25.48 5.84
C ALA A 107 23.81 -24.75 6.54
N ALA A 108 23.79 -24.81 7.87
CA ALA A 108 22.92 -23.98 8.68
C ALA A 108 23.53 -22.57 8.78
N ARG A 109 22.78 -21.54 8.39
CA ARG A 109 22.89 -20.22 9.01
C ARG A 109 21.61 -19.95 9.76
N VAL A 110 21.74 -19.95 11.07
CA VAL A 110 20.77 -19.37 12.00
C VAL A 110 21.07 -17.88 12.04
N ASP A 111 20.08 -17.03 11.77
CA ASP A 111 20.12 -15.64 12.22
C ASP A 111 19.21 -15.50 13.46
N PRO A 112 19.78 -15.23 14.65
CA PRO A 112 19.06 -15.15 15.91
C PRO A 112 18.67 -13.70 16.22
N SER A 113 17.50 -13.25 15.78
CA SER A 113 16.68 -12.25 16.51
C SER A 113 15.39 -11.94 15.77
N ALA A 114 14.35 -12.77 15.97
CA ALA A 114 12.98 -12.30 15.84
C ALA A 114 12.63 -11.67 17.19
N GLN A 115 12.88 -10.36 17.34
CA GLN A 115 12.37 -9.62 18.49
C GLN A 115 10.85 -9.62 18.47
N GLU A 116 10.28 -9.82 19.65
CA GLU A 116 8.85 -9.88 19.92
C GLU A 116 8.15 -8.56 19.53
N SER A 117 7.01 -8.75 18.87
CA SER A 117 5.82 -7.90 18.83
C SER A 117 5.96 -6.49 19.43
N GLY A 118 6.19 -5.50 18.57
CA GLY A 118 5.72 -4.14 18.83
C GLY A 118 4.23 -4.06 18.54
N SER A 119 3.44 -3.51 19.47
CA SER A 119 2.06 -3.12 19.20
C SER A 119 2.05 -2.12 18.05
N PHE A 120 1.55 -2.55 16.88
CA PHE A 120 1.33 -1.66 15.75
C PHE A 120 0.31 -0.61 16.19
N GLU A 121 0.74 0.65 16.31
CA GLU A 121 -0.19 1.76 16.52
C GLU A 121 -0.99 1.93 15.24
N ASN A 122 -2.31 1.73 15.33
CA ASN A 122 -3.21 1.91 14.22
C ASN A 122 -3.35 3.42 13.92
N PRO A 123 -2.81 3.93 12.80
CA PRO A 123 -2.76 5.36 12.55
C PRO A 123 -4.12 5.92 12.10
N CYS A 124 -4.99 5.11 11.49
CA CYS A 124 -6.34 5.53 11.09
C CYS A 124 -7.39 4.74 11.89
N GLY A 125 -8.42 5.42 12.41
CA GLY A 125 -9.43 4.79 13.30
C GLY A 125 -10.38 3.79 12.60
N PHE A 126 -10.14 3.49 11.33
CA PHE A 126 -11.12 2.84 10.46
C PHE A 126 -11.32 1.32 10.64
N PRO A 127 -10.32 0.48 10.98
CA PRO A 127 -10.60 -0.94 11.21
C PRO A 127 -11.47 -1.17 12.47
N ASP A 128 -11.49 -0.22 13.41
CA ASP A 128 -12.35 -0.28 14.60
C ASP A 128 -13.69 0.46 14.42
N ALA A 129 -13.77 1.57 13.69
CA ALA A 129 -15.05 2.30 13.55
C ALA A 129 -16.09 1.54 12.71
N CYS A 130 -15.71 0.86 11.62
CA CYS A 130 -16.63 -0.01 10.88
C CYS A 130 -17.07 -1.25 11.67
N ALA A 131 -16.25 -1.70 12.64
CA ALA A 131 -16.58 -2.81 13.52
C ALA A 131 -17.44 -2.37 14.71
N ILE A 132 -17.21 -1.18 15.27
CA ILE A 132 -18.00 -0.61 16.38
C ILE A 132 -19.45 -0.38 15.94
N ASP A 133 -19.68 0.15 14.73
CA ASP A 133 -21.05 0.35 14.23
C ASP A 133 -21.79 -0.98 13.94
N ARG A 134 -21.04 -2.07 13.67
CA ARG A 134 -21.57 -3.43 13.49
C ARG A 134 -21.63 -4.27 14.78
N LEU A 135 -20.89 -3.89 15.83
CA LEU A 135 -20.89 -4.52 17.17
C LEU A 135 -21.96 -3.95 18.09
N ILE A 136 -22.52 -2.78 17.77
CA ILE A 136 -23.68 -2.23 18.46
C ILE A 136 -24.91 -2.95 17.91
N GLY A 137 -25.29 -4.06 18.55
CA GLY A 137 -26.63 -4.60 18.41
C GLY A 137 -27.65 -3.51 18.77
N GLU A 138 -28.60 -3.25 17.88
CA GLU A 138 -29.77 -2.42 18.20
C GLU A 138 -30.54 -3.06 19.36
N PRO A 139 -30.64 -2.37 20.52
CA PRO A 139 -31.96 -2.00 21.00
C PRO A 139 -32.00 -0.68 21.81
N ARG A 140 -31.41 0.41 21.32
CA ARG A 140 -31.67 1.77 21.87
C ARG A 140 -31.94 2.87 20.84
N ALA A 141 -31.95 2.56 19.55
CA ALA A 141 -32.34 3.50 18.49
C ALA A 141 -33.83 3.37 18.16
N GLN A 142 -34.71 3.64 19.12
CA GLN A 142 -36.13 3.83 18.79
C GLN A 142 -36.59 5.23 19.14
N GLN A 143 -37.17 5.86 18.11
CA GLN A 143 -37.98 7.07 18.07
C GLN A 143 -37.25 8.40 17.81
N SER A 144 -37.21 8.80 16.54
CA SER A 144 -37.72 10.11 16.14
C SER A 144 -38.04 10.14 14.63
N THR A 145 -39.23 10.63 14.33
CA THR A 145 -39.88 10.74 13.02
C THR A 145 -39.25 11.78 12.10
N SER A 146 -39.46 11.61 10.79
CA SER A 146 -38.95 12.44 9.70
C SER A 146 -39.38 13.92 9.76
N SER A 147 -38.45 14.80 9.38
CA SER A 147 -38.76 15.99 8.59
C SER A 147 -37.50 16.49 7.87
N THR A 148 -37.68 16.98 6.66
CA THR A 148 -36.69 17.60 5.78
C THR A 148 -35.96 18.75 6.48
N ALA A 149 -34.69 18.61 6.84
CA ALA A 149 -33.85 19.73 7.29
C ALA A 149 -32.36 19.42 7.14
N ILE A 150 -31.72 20.07 6.17
CA ILE A 150 -30.26 20.31 6.17
C ILE A 150 -29.91 21.03 7.48
N ARG A 151 -29.04 20.43 8.30
CA ARG A 151 -28.28 21.03 9.43
C ARG A 151 -27.12 20.08 9.79
N PRO A 152 -25.92 20.56 10.16
CA PRO A 152 -25.49 21.92 10.55
C PRO A 152 -24.76 22.69 9.42
N ARG A 153 -24.64 24.02 9.53
CA ARG A 153 -23.81 24.83 8.61
C ARG A 153 -22.62 25.40 9.36
N PHE A 154 -21.51 24.68 9.32
CA PHE A 154 -20.26 25.04 9.96
C PHE A 154 -19.55 26.19 9.23
N GLN A 155 -19.66 26.24 7.90
CA GLN A 155 -19.00 27.22 7.04
C GLN A 155 -19.40 28.66 7.37
N GLU A 156 -20.67 28.91 7.69
CA GLU A 156 -21.21 30.27 7.92
C GLU A 156 -20.88 30.82 9.32
N LEU A 157 -20.48 29.97 10.27
CA LEU A 157 -20.19 30.38 11.65
C LEU A 157 -19.03 31.40 11.70
N ALA A 158 -19.10 32.34 12.64
CA ALA A 158 -17.99 33.26 12.87
C ALA A 158 -16.80 32.54 13.51
N GLU A 159 -15.59 33.08 13.32
CA GLU A 159 -14.44 32.69 14.15
C GLU A 159 -14.78 32.78 15.64
N GLY A 160 -14.34 31.79 16.41
CA GLY A 160 -14.59 31.70 17.84
C GLY A 160 -15.94 31.09 18.20
N ALA A 161 -16.83 30.83 17.23
CA ALA A 161 -18.05 30.06 17.47
C ALA A 161 -17.71 28.66 17.98
N GLU A 162 -18.49 28.18 18.95
CA GLU A 162 -18.33 26.86 19.55
C GLU A 162 -19.53 25.99 19.20
N GLU A 163 -19.26 24.74 18.81
CA GLU A 163 -20.25 23.71 18.49
C GLU A 163 -19.81 22.37 19.10
N ASP A 164 -20.75 21.50 19.41
CA ASP A 164 -20.43 20.18 19.94
C ASP A 164 -20.23 19.16 18.80
N PHE A 165 -19.15 18.40 18.86
CA PHE A 165 -18.83 17.31 17.95
C PHE A 165 -18.79 15.98 18.71
N PHE A 166 -19.60 15.01 18.27
CA PHE A 166 -19.54 13.64 18.77
C PHE A 166 -18.35 12.89 18.18
N LEU A 167 -17.41 12.47 19.02
CA LEU A 167 -16.24 11.69 18.61
C LEU A 167 -16.52 10.20 18.82
N VAL A 168 -16.78 9.49 17.72
CA VAL A 168 -17.14 8.07 17.72
C VAL A 168 -16.15 7.19 18.50
N PRO A 169 -14.81 7.32 18.34
CA PRO A 169 -13.87 6.43 19.04
C PRO A 169 -13.91 6.54 20.57
N ALA A 170 -14.28 7.71 21.10
CA ALA A 170 -14.44 7.92 22.55
C ALA A 170 -15.90 7.86 23.01
N PHE A 171 -16.85 7.71 22.07
CA PHE A 171 -18.28 7.72 22.31
C PHE A 171 -18.73 8.90 23.19
N LYS A 172 -18.19 10.09 22.93
CA LYS A 172 -18.46 11.31 23.70
C LYS A 172 -18.49 12.54 22.80
N SER A 173 -19.29 13.53 23.19
CA SER A 173 -19.24 14.86 22.59
C SER A 173 -18.14 15.71 23.21
N VAL A 174 -17.48 16.52 22.38
CA VAL A 174 -16.52 17.54 22.79
C VAL A 174 -16.89 18.88 22.15
N THR A 175 -16.56 19.97 22.82
CA THR A 175 -16.76 21.31 22.27
C THR A 175 -15.62 21.64 21.30
N GLY A 176 -15.96 21.95 20.06
CA GLY A 176 -15.06 22.45 19.04
C GLY A 176 -15.24 23.94 18.81
N ARG A 177 -14.14 24.69 18.74
CA ARG A 177 -14.14 26.11 18.39
C ARG A 177 -13.68 26.32 16.96
N LYS A 178 -14.41 27.14 16.19
CA LYS A 178 -14.01 27.56 14.85
C LYS A 178 -12.81 28.50 14.91
N ILE A 179 -11.76 28.21 14.15
CA ILE A 179 -10.46 28.91 14.28
C ILE A 179 -10.25 30.03 13.24
N LEU A 180 -10.85 29.90 12.05
CA LEU A 180 -10.67 30.83 10.94
C LEU A 180 -11.99 31.45 10.49
N GLN A 181 -11.93 32.65 9.93
CA GLN A 181 -13.10 33.28 9.33
C GLN A 181 -13.51 32.57 8.03
N PRO A 182 -14.81 32.56 7.68
CA PRO A 182 -15.29 31.90 6.46
C PRO A 182 -14.63 32.36 5.16
N ASN A 183 -14.14 33.59 5.06
CA ASN A 183 -13.55 34.17 3.86
C ASN A 183 -12.04 33.94 3.71
N GLU A 184 -11.39 33.32 4.70
CA GLU A 184 -9.95 33.04 4.69
C GLU A 184 -9.59 31.71 4.04
N THR A 185 -10.58 30.84 3.83
CA THR A 185 -10.42 29.51 3.27
C THR A 185 -11.28 29.34 2.02
N VAL A 186 -10.93 28.36 1.18
CA VAL A 186 -11.63 28.05 -0.07
C VAL A 186 -12.36 26.71 0.04
N HIS A 187 -11.70 25.65 0.47
CA HIS A 187 -12.21 24.27 0.44
C HIS A 187 -12.43 23.67 1.83
N CYS A 188 -11.97 24.32 2.90
CA CYS A 188 -12.10 23.77 4.26
C CYS A 188 -12.65 24.75 5.30
N THR A 189 -13.27 24.21 6.35
CA THR A 189 -13.58 24.93 7.59
C THR A 189 -12.85 24.25 8.75
N ILE A 190 -12.10 25.01 9.56
CA ILE A 190 -11.27 24.44 10.63
C ILE A 190 -11.89 24.66 12.00
N PHE A 191 -12.10 23.55 12.71
CA PHE A 191 -12.47 23.50 14.13
C PHE A 191 -11.36 22.86 14.95
N ALA A 192 -11.27 23.20 16.22
CA ALA A 192 -10.39 22.55 17.17
C ALA A 192 -11.09 22.31 18.51
N GLU A 193 -10.92 21.12 19.07
CA GLU A 193 -11.37 20.77 20.42
C GLU A 193 -10.89 21.83 21.44
N VAL A 194 -11.77 22.22 22.35
CA VAL A 194 -11.47 23.15 23.44
C VAL A 194 -11.10 22.37 24.68
N VAL A 195 -9.82 22.43 25.07
CA VAL A 195 -9.28 21.78 26.27
C VAL A 195 -8.81 22.86 27.25
N GLY A 196 -9.35 22.86 28.47
CA GLY A 196 -9.01 23.88 29.47
C GLY A 196 -9.36 25.32 29.05
N GLY A 197 -10.40 25.48 28.22
CA GLY A 197 -10.86 26.78 27.71
C GLY A 197 -10.15 27.29 26.45
N ASN A 198 -9.13 26.57 25.97
CA ASN A 198 -8.33 26.95 24.79
C ASN A 198 -8.46 25.91 23.67
N PRO A 199 -8.46 26.33 22.40
CA PRO A 199 -8.43 25.40 21.28
C PRO A 199 -7.08 24.65 21.24
N VAL A 200 -7.10 23.38 20.84
CA VAL A 200 -5.90 22.51 20.78
C VAL A 200 -4.91 22.90 19.67
N ILE A 201 -5.32 23.74 18.72
CA ILE A 201 -4.43 24.37 17.75
C ILE A 201 -4.66 25.88 17.76
N ASP A 202 -3.60 26.64 17.44
CA ASP A 202 -3.70 28.08 17.27
C ASP A 202 -4.07 28.47 15.81
N ARG A 203 -4.30 29.76 15.62
CA ARG A 203 -4.64 30.33 14.32
C ARG A 203 -3.50 30.18 13.30
N SER A 204 -2.24 30.24 13.73
CA SER A 204 -1.09 30.13 12.82
C SER A 204 -1.04 28.74 12.19
N LYS A 205 -1.20 27.70 13.00
CA LYS A 205 -1.30 26.32 12.54
C LYS A 205 -2.53 26.13 11.64
N ALA A 206 -3.69 26.67 12.01
CA ALA A 206 -4.89 26.56 11.19
C ALA A 206 -4.71 27.20 9.81
N LEU A 207 -4.09 28.39 9.72
CA LEU A 207 -3.79 29.03 8.44
C LEU A 207 -2.81 28.21 7.58
N GLU A 208 -1.78 27.61 8.19
CA GLU A 208 -0.84 26.74 7.49
C GLU A 208 -1.54 25.52 6.89
N ILE A 209 -2.43 24.88 7.66
CA ILE A 209 -3.22 23.72 7.19
C ILE A 209 -4.21 24.13 6.10
N ALA A 210 -4.94 25.23 6.29
CA ALA A 210 -5.88 25.72 5.29
C ALA A 210 -5.16 26.05 3.97
N GLN A 211 -4.02 26.73 4.02
CA GLN A 211 -3.24 27.04 2.82
C GLN A 211 -2.81 25.77 2.07
N ALA A 212 -2.31 24.77 2.80
CA ALA A 212 -1.87 23.50 2.22
C ALA A 212 -3.02 22.69 1.62
N PHE A 213 -4.19 22.68 2.27
CA PHE A 213 -5.36 21.99 1.76
C PHE A 213 -5.99 22.71 0.56
N ASP A 214 -6.11 24.03 0.63
CA ASP A 214 -6.87 24.83 -0.33
C ASP A 214 -6.08 25.15 -1.60
N SER A 215 -4.79 25.49 -1.49
CA SER A 215 -4.12 26.21 -2.59
C SER A 215 -2.66 25.84 -2.85
N ASN A 216 -1.89 25.49 -1.82
CA ASN A 216 -0.47 25.22 -2.00
C ASN A 216 0.07 24.22 -0.97
N ASN A 217 -0.02 22.93 -1.32
CA ASN A 217 0.56 21.85 -0.56
C ASN A 217 2.11 21.94 -0.55
N PRO A 218 2.77 22.01 0.63
CA PRO A 218 4.22 22.18 0.71
C PRO A 218 5.02 21.00 0.13
N GLN A 219 4.48 19.78 0.14
CA GLN A 219 5.16 18.60 -0.43
C GLN A 219 4.96 18.46 -1.94
N ARG A 220 3.93 19.12 -2.49
CA ARG A 220 3.66 19.17 -3.93
C ARG A 220 3.11 20.56 -4.29
N PRO A 221 3.97 21.60 -4.40
CA PRO A 221 3.51 22.97 -4.64
C PRO A 221 2.79 23.16 -5.98
N GLY A 222 1.96 24.20 -6.07
CA GLY A 222 1.22 24.58 -7.28
C GLY A 222 -0.28 24.26 -7.25
N SER A 223 -0.74 23.43 -6.31
CA SER A 223 -2.15 23.25 -5.96
C SER A 223 -2.29 22.75 -4.52
N GLY A 224 -3.52 22.80 -3.99
CA GLY A 224 -3.84 22.26 -2.66
C GLY A 224 -4.03 20.74 -2.66
N ILE A 225 -3.99 20.12 -1.48
CA ILE A 225 -4.31 18.70 -1.28
C ILE A 225 -5.71 18.38 -1.84
N TYR A 226 -6.67 19.29 -1.68
CA TYR A 226 -8.03 19.12 -2.17
C TYR A 226 -8.07 18.82 -3.68
N ASP A 227 -7.43 19.66 -4.49
CA ASP A 227 -7.39 19.47 -5.95
C ASP A 227 -6.55 18.26 -6.36
N GLN A 228 -5.44 18.01 -5.65
CA GLN A 228 -4.53 16.91 -5.97
C GLN A 228 -5.19 15.54 -5.78
N ALA A 229 -5.88 15.34 -4.65
CA ALA A 229 -6.62 14.11 -4.40
C ALA A 229 -7.82 13.98 -5.35
N ARG A 230 -8.60 15.05 -5.54
CA ARG A 230 -9.74 15.02 -6.47
C ARG A 230 -9.34 14.71 -7.90
N ALA A 231 -8.15 15.14 -8.33
CA ALA A 231 -7.59 14.89 -9.66
C ALA A 231 -7.29 13.40 -9.93
N VAL A 232 -7.17 12.55 -8.90
CA VAL A 232 -6.93 11.11 -9.05
C VAL A 232 -8.14 10.28 -8.62
N PHE A 233 -8.77 10.60 -7.50
CA PHE A 233 -9.71 9.67 -6.85
C PHE A 233 -11.19 9.97 -7.12
N GLY A 234 -11.56 11.19 -7.53
CA GLY A 234 -12.97 11.56 -7.70
C GLY A 234 -13.31 12.84 -6.95
N SER A 235 -14.44 12.85 -6.27
CA SER A 235 -14.85 13.94 -5.38
C SER A 235 -15.49 13.40 -4.12
N GLU A 236 -15.40 14.16 -3.05
CA GLU A 236 -16.29 14.09 -1.90
C GLU A 236 -17.74 14.42 -2.31
N TRP A 237 -18.66 14.21 -1.38
CA TRP A 237 -20.07 14.52 -1.61
C TRP A 237 -20.25 16.05 -1.55
N ASN A 238 -20.70 16.64 -2.66
CA ASN A 238 -20.92 18.08 -2.74
C ASN A 238 -22.08 18.50 -3.65
N GLN A 239 -22.83 17.53 -4.21
CA GLN A 239 -23.97 17.75 -5.11
C GLN A 239 -25.20 16.94 -4.68
N ASN A 240 -26.38 17.44 -5.08
CA ASN A 240 -27.71 16.87 -4.82
C ASN A 240 -27.96 16.45 -3.34
N PRO A 241 -27.95 17.39 -2.38
CA PRO A 241 -27.93 18.85 -2.57
C PRO A 241 -26.50 19.41 -2.67
N THR A 242 -26.39 20.65 -3.15
CA THR A 242 -25.11 21.39 -3.08
C THR A 242 -24.64 21.44 -1.64
N GLY A 243 -23.36 21.07 -1.43
CA GLY A 243 -22.74 21.03 -0.11
C GLY A 243 -23.00 19.75 0.69
N GLY A 244 -23.37 18.65 0.04
CA GLY A 244 -23.32 17.34 0.69
C GLY A 244 -24.32 17.16 1.82
N ASN A 245 -23.91 16.46 2.87
CA ASN A 245 -24.81 16.08 3.97
C ASN A 245 -25.21 17.28 4.86
N ASP A 246 -24.30 18.25 5.00
CA ASP A 246 -24.44 19.41 5.90
C ASP A 246 -24.87 20.69 5.16
N GLY A 247 -24.75 20.69 3.83
CA GLY A 247 -25.07 21.81 2.97
C GLY A 247 -23.91 22.81 2.83
N ASP A 248 -22.75 22.54 3.43
CA ASP A 248 -21.55 23.33 3.30
C ASP A 248 -20.73 22.91 2.09
N THR A 249 -20.23 23.88 1.34
CA THR A 249 -19.35 23.60 0.19
C THR A 249 -17.91 23.25 0.61
N LYS A 250 -17.62 23.31 1.90
CA LYS A 250 -16.29 23.16 2.49
C LYS A 250 -16.25 21.94 3.38
N VAL A 251 -15.19 21.14 3.24
CA VAL A 251 -14.89 20.02 4.13
C VAL A 251 -14.56 20.56 5.53
N VAL A 252 -15.14 19.97 6.57
CA VAL A 252 -14.78 20.32 7.94
C VAL A 252 -13.51 19.57 8.34
N ILE A 253 -12.50 20.28 8.82
CA ILE A 253 -11.30 19.69 9.43
C ILE A 253 -11.38 19.98 10.93
N PHE A 254 -11.71 18.95 11.71
CA PHE A 254 -11.80 19.01 13.15
C PHE A 254 -10.52 18.48 13.80
N PHE A 255 -9.85 19.32 14.58
CA PHE A 255 -8.67 18.92 15.36
C PHE A 255 -9.05 18.43 16.75
N PHE A 256 -8.77 17.17 17.07
CA PHE A 256 -8.97 16.59 18.41
C PHE A 256 -7.65 16.53 19.20
N SER A 257 -7.75 16.52 20.52
CA SER A 257 -6.61 16.34 21.43
C SER A 257 -6.22 14.87 21.56
N SER A 258 -4.92 14.57 21.63
CA SER A 258 -4.47 13.23 22.05
C SER A 258 -4.88 12.87 23.49
N GLN A 259 -5.23 13.85 24.33
CA GLN A 259 -5.81 13.58 25.65
C GLN A 259 -7.21 12.95 25.54
N THR A 260 -7.90 13.18 24.42
CA THR A 260 -9.24 12.68 24.17
C THR A 260 -9.22 11.33 23.44
N LEU A 261 -8.46 11.18 22.35
CA LEU A 261 -8.45 9.95 21.54
C LEU A 261 -7.12 9.19 21.54
N GLY A 262 -6.16 9.60 22.36
CA GLY A 262 -4.82 9.02 22.40
C GLY A 262 -3.89 9.56 21.30
N ASN A 263 -2.59 9.36 21.48
CA ASN A 263 -1.59 9.75 20.49
C ASN A 263 -1.46 8.74 19.34
N GLY A 264 -1.87 7.48 19.51
CA GLY A 264 -1.76 6.46 18.47
C GLY A 264 -2.65 6.72 17.25
N LEU A 265 -3.78 7.42 17.43
CA LEU A 265 -4.70 7.78 16.36
C LEU A 265 -4.26 9.09 15.70
N PHE A 266 -3.93 9.06 14.40
CA PHE A 266 -3.52 10.26 13.66
C PHE A 266 -4.71 11.00 13.06
N GLY A 267 -5.69 10.25 12.55
CA GLY A 267 -6.92 10.80 12.02
C GLY A 267 -7.97 9.72 11.77
N TYR A 268 -9.18 10.15 11.43
CA TYR A 268 -10.24 9.29 10.94
C TYR A 268 -11.34 10.09 10.21
N VAL A 269 -12.14 9.37 9.42
CA VAL A 269 -13.46 9.79 8.92
C VAL A 269 -14.53 8.92 9.57
N SER A 270 -15.66 9.51 9.95
CA SER A 270 -16.83 8.78 10.45
C SER A 270 -17.84 8.55 9.32
N PRO A 271 -18.10 7.30 8.90
CA PRO A 271 -19.13 7.03 7.88
C PRO A 271 -20.52 7.54 8.27
N ALA A 272 -20.84 7.56 9.57
CA ALA A 272 -22.09 8.09 10.09
C ALA A 272 -22.25 9.59 9.79
N ASP A 273 -21.15 10.36 9.76
CA ASP A 273 -21.20 11.81 9.49
C ASP A 273 -21.56 12.08 8.03
N GLY A 274 -21.09 11.26 7.09
CA GLY A 274 -21.45 11.37 5.67
C GLY A 274 -22.79 10.71 5.30
N ASN A 275 -23.46 10.04 6.25
CA ASN A 275 -24.74 9.36 6.03
C ASN A 275 -25.92 10.27 6.46
N PRO A 276 -26.89 10.58 5.59
CA PRO A 276 -28.07 11.37 5.95
C PRO A 276 -28.90 10.80 7.10
N ASN A 277 -28.81 9.48 7.30
CA ASN A 277 -29.50 8.74 8.34
C ASN A 277 -28.55 8.21 9.43
N GLY A 278 -27.35 8.81 9.58
CA GLY A 278 -26.31 8.37 10.52
C GLY A 278 -26.65 8.42 12.02
N GLY A 279 -27.90 8.72 12.37
CA GLY A 279 -28.39 8.65 13.75
C GLY A 279 -27.82 9.74 14.67
N SER A 280 -27.87 9.48 15.98
CA SER A 280 -27.47 10.45 17.02
C SER A 280 -25.96 10.53 17.25
N SER A 281 -25.19 9.62 16.67
CA SER A 281 -23.72 9.63 16.68
C SER A 281 -23.12 10.33 15.47
N SER A 282 -23.95 10.90 14.60
CA SER A 282 -23.54 11.64 13.41
C SER A 282 -23.50 13.14 13.68
N ASN A 283 -22.37 13.76 13.36
CA ASN A 283 -22.22 15.21 13.30
C ASN A 283 -22.72 15.80 11.97
N LYS A 284 -23.17 14.93 11.05
CA LYS A 284 -23.75 15.26 9.74
C LYS A 284 -22.91 16.26 8.96
N GLY A 285 -21.93 15.77 8.21
CA GLY A 285 -21.11 16.55 7.30
C GLY A 285 -19.94 15.76 6.73
N GLU A 286 -19.24 16.38 5.79
CA GLU A 286 -17.99 15.87 5.24
C GLU A 286 -16.83 16.29 6.17
N ILE A 287 -16.56 15.47 7.19
CA ILE A 287 -15.65 15.83 8.29
C ILE A 287 -14.39 14.93 8.31
N LEU A 288 -13.23 15.57 8.39
CA LEU A 288 -11.95 14.97 8.71
C LEU A 288 -11.62 15.23 10.18
N TYR A 289 -11.39 14.18 10.96
CA TYR A 289 -10.92 14.31 12.34
C TYR A 289 -9.42 14.07 12.38
N ILE A 290 -8.66 15.05 12.87
CA ILE A 290 -7.20 15.03 12.82
C ILE A 290 -6.62 15.27 14.22
N ASN A 291 -5.59 14.51 14.59
CA ASN A 291 -4.93 14.68 15.87
C ASN A 291 -4.09 15.97 15.87
N ALA A 292 -4.35 16.85 16.83
CA ALA A 292 -3.66 18.13 17.00
C ALA A 292 -2.18 17.98 17.38
N ASP A 293 -1.81 16.87 18.03
CA ASP A 293 -0.48 16.67 18.61
C ASP A 293 0.54 16.08 17.61
N LYS A 294 0.28 16.27 16.30
CA LYS A 294 1.14 15.82 15.19
C LYS A 294 1.94 16.98 14.59
N SER A 295 3.12 16.66 14.06
CA SER A 295 3.90 17.63 13.27
C SER A 295 3.10 18.06 12.03
N THR A 296 3.34 19.26 11.49
CA THR A 296 2.63 19.72 10.26
C THR A 296 2.76 18.72 9.12
N TYR A 297 3.94 18.12 8.92
CA TYR A 297 4.14 17.10 7.91
C TYR A 297 3.19 15.91 8.10
N GLN A 298 3.12 15.36 9.31
CA GLN A 298 2.24 14.23 9.63
C GLN A 298 0.76 14.63 9.51
N THR A 299 0.38 15.81 10.01
CA THR A 299 -0.98 16.35 9.88
C THR A 299 -1.42 16.40 8.42
N LEU A 300 -0.60 16.92 7.52
CA LEU A 300 -0.96 17.06 6.11
C LEU A 300 -0.92 15.73 5.34
N ALA A 301 -0.01 14.82 5.69
CA ALA A 301 -0.05 13.44 5.19
C ALA A 301 -1.37 12.77 5.58
N THR A 302 -1.76 12.85 6.86
CA THR A 302 -3.04 12.33 7.35
C THR A 302 -4.23 13.00 6.69
N ILE A 303 -4.25 14.32 6.50
CA ILE A 303 -5.34 14.98 5.76
C ILE A 303 -5.44 14.45 4.33
N SER A 304 -4.32 14.19 3.66
CA SER A 304 -4.31 13.59 2.31
C SER A 304 -4.92 12.19 2.30
N HIS A 305 -4.64 11.40 3.35
CA HIS A 305 -5.17 10.06 3.58
C HIS A 305 -6.68 10.10 3.85
N GLU A 306 -7.11 10.81 4.89
CA GLU A 306 -8.50 10.87 5.35
C GLU A 306 -9.42 11.52 4.31
N PHE A 307 -8.92 12.49 3.54
CA PHE A 307 -9.70 13.08 2.45
C PHE A 307 -10.00 12.06 1.34
N GLN A 308 -9.12 11.08 1.12
CA GLN A 308 -9.42 9.97 0.21
C GLN A 308 -10.62 9.15 0.71
N HIS A 309 -10.73 8.88 2.01
CA HIS A 309 -11.87 8.16 2.56
C HIS A 309 -13.19 8.91 2.33
N LEU A 310 -13.23 10.24 2.50
CA LEU A 310 -14.43 11.04 2.17
C LEU A 310 -14.79 10.93 0.68
N ILE A 311 -13.78 10.98 -0.21
CA ILE A 311 -14.00 10.77 -1.64
C ILE A 311 -14.56 9.36 -1.87
N ASN A 312 -13.95 8.33 -1.27
CA ASN A 312 -14.37 6.93 -1.41
C ASN A 312 -15.81 6.73 -0.96
N GLN A 313 -16.17 7.22 0.23
CA GLN A 313 -17.54 7.15 0.74
C GLN A 313 -18.52 7.80 -0.24
N ASN A 314 -18.18 8.93 -0.84
CA ASN A 314 -19.04 9.51 -1.87
C ASN A 314 -19.11 8.65 -3.14
N GLN A 315 -17.99 8.13 -3.67
CA GLN A 315 -18.05 7.34 -4.90
C GLN A 315 -18.81 6.02 -4.72
N LYS A 316 -18.75 5.42 -3.52
CA LYS A 316 -19.28 4.09 -3.25
C LYS A 316 -20.68 4.12 -2.63
N ILE A 317 -20.89 5.00 -1.66
CA ILE A 317 -22.12 5.10 -0.85
C ILE A 317 -22.98 6.28 -1.28
N ASN A 318 -22.49 7.51 -1.11
CA ASN A 318 -23.37 8.68 -1.20
C ASN A 318 -23.78 8.97 -2.66
N GLN A 319 -22.87 8.72 -3.60
CA GLN A 319 -23.01 8.89 -5.05
C GLN A 319 -23.63 10.23 -5.43
N GLN A 320 -23.04 11.31 -4.91
CA GLN A 320 -23.59 12.67 -5.04
C GLN A 320 -25.05 12.75 -4.60
N GLY A 321 -25.31 12.22 -3.40
CA GLY A 321 -26.59 12.30 -2.70
C GLY A 321 -27.67 11.32 -3.15
N LEU A 322 -27.40 10.49 -4.17
CA LEU A 322 -28.34 9.46 -4.62
C LEU A 322 -28.57 8.38 -3.56
N ASN A 323 -27.56 8.07 -2.75
CA ASN A 323 -27.60 7.08 -1.66
C ASN A 323 -28.42 5.82 -2.01
N PRO A 324 -28.10 5.11 -3.10
CA PRO A 324 -28.94 4.01 -3.57
C PRO A 324 -28.95 2.86 -2.56
N ALA A 325 -30.09 2.20 -2.41
CA ALA A 325 -30.27 1.14 -1.39
C ALA A 325 -29.31 -0.05 -1.53
N ASN A 326 -28.72 -0.24 -2.71
CA ASN A 326 -27.74 -1.29 -3.01
C ASN A 326 -26.30 -0.79 -3.07
N ALA A 327 -26.03 0.44 -2.62
CA ALA A 327 -24.68 0.94 -2.44
C ALA A 327 -23.88 0.04 -1.51
N LYS A 328 -22.57 -0.07 -1.75
CA LYS A 328 -21.68 -0.94 -1.00
C LYS A 328 -20.38 -0.23 -0.71
N ASP A 329 -19.85 -0.44 0.48
CA ASP A 329 -18.51 0.02 0.82
C ASP A 329 -17.47 -0.62 -0.11
N GLU A 330 -16.35 0.08 -0.28
CA GLU A 330 -15.16 -0.52 -0.85
C GLU A 330 -14.60 -1.60 0.11
N ASN A 331 -13.92 -2.61 -0.43
CA ASN A 331 -13.16 -3.54 0.41
C ASN A 331 -12.15 -2.74 1.26
N VAL A 332 -12.06 -3.04 2.56
CA VAL A 332 -11.24 -2.25 3.50
C VAL A 332 -9.79 -2.14 3.03
N SER A 333 -9.15 -3.24 2.62
CA SER A 333 -7.77 -3.20 2.12
C SER A 333 -7.61 -2.36 0.86
N VAL A 334 -8.63 -2.34 0.00
CA VAL A 334 -8.64 -1.50 -1.21
C VAL A 334 -8.78 -0.02 -0.84
N ASN A 335 -9.69 0.31 0.07
CA ASN A 335 -9.91 1.68 0.56
C ASN A 335 -8.65 2.24 1.22
N GLU A 336 -8.05 1.48 2.13
CA GLU A 336 -6.83 1.85 2.86
C GLU A 336 -5.61 1.93 1.93
N GLY A 337 -5.48 1.01 0.97
CA GLY A 337 -4.42 1.05 -0.02
C GLY A 337 -4.49 2.28 -0.93
N LEU A 338 -5.70 2.68 -1.34
CA LEU A 338 -5.92 3.92 -2.10
C LEU A 338 -5.69 5.18 -1.25
N SER A 339 -6.00 5.13 0.05
CA SER A 339 -5.74 6.23 0.99
C SER A 339 -4.25 6.44 1.24
N GLY A 340 -3.50 5.35 1.44
CA GLY A 340 -2.04 5.39 1.46
C GLY A 340 -1.46 5.89 0.12
N LEU A 341 -2.07 5.53 -1.02
CA LEU A 341 -1.65 6.07 -2.32
C LEU A 341 -1.92 7.59 -2.41
N SER A 342 -2.98 8.09 -1.77
CA SER A 342 -3.30 9.52 -1.72
C SER A 342 -2.20 10.35 -1.07
N GLU A 343 -1.54 9.81 -0.04
CA GLU A 343 -0.34 10.42 0.55
C GLU A 343 0.75 10.63 -0.50
N GLU A 344 1.08 9.60 -1.30
CA GLU A 344 2.08 9.73 -2.38
C GLU A 344 1.62 10.70 -3.48
N VAL A 345 0.34 10.66 -3.87
CA VAL A 345 -0.23 11.61 -4.85
C VAL A 345 -0.07 13.05 -4.36
N CYS A 346 -0.21 13.28 -3.06
CA CYS A 346 -0.02 14.59 -2.44
C CYS A 346 1.44 14.88 -2.05
N GLY A 347 2.40 14.03 -2.46
CA GLY A 347 3.83 14.26 -2.25
C GLY A 347 4.41 13.74 -0.93
N TYR A 348 3.60 13.13 -0.07
CA TYR A 348 4.01 12.54 1.22
C TYR A 348 4.54 11.11 1.01
N THR A 349 5.76 11.02 0.50
CA THR A 349 6.44 9.79 0.10
C THR A 349 7.55 9.38 1.08
N LEU A 350 8.18 8.22 0.84
CA LEU A 350 9.44 7.87 1.53
C LEU A 350 10.56 8.91 1.27
N ASN A 351 10.56 9.56 0.11
CA ASN A 351 11.55 10.58 -0.25
C ASN A 351 11.33 11.92 0.46
N SER A 352 10.11 12.20 0.91
CA SER A 352 9.82 13.38 1.71
C SER A 352 9.88 13.11 3.22
N GLY A 353 10.24 11.89 3.64
CA GLY A 353 10.41 11.54 5.06
C GLY A 353 9.18 10.91 5.71
N ASN A 354 8.25 10.31 4.96
CA ASN A 354 7.09 9.61 5.52
C ASN A 354 7.50 8.31 6.25
N ASN A 355 7.78 8.42 7.55
CA ASN A 355 8.21 7.32 8.40
C ASN A 355 7.09 6.33 8.74
N LEU A 356 5.83 6.77 8.75
CA LEU A 356 4.68 5.87 8.92
C LEU A 356 4.53 4.96 7.70
N LEU A 357 4.61 5.53 6.50
CA LEU A 357 4.61 4.77 5.25
C LEU A 357 5.76 3.73 5.21
N LEU A 358 6.94 4.11 5.70
CA LEU A 358 8.06 3.17 5.84
C LEU A 358 7.71 2.01 6.78
N ALA A 359 7.15 2.31 7.96
CA ALA A 359 6.80 1.30 8.96
C ALA A 359 5.77 0.30 8.41
N VAL A 360 4.69 0.78 7.77
CA VAL A 360 3.65 -0.11 7.24
C VAL A 360 4.13 -0.92 6.03
N LEU A 361 5.03 -0.37 5.21
CA LEU A 361 5.67 -1.12 4.13
C LEU A 361 6.57 -2.23 4.67
N ASN A 362 7.40 -1.94 5.68
CA ASN A 362 8.25 -2.96 6.30
C ASN A 362 7.41 -4.04 6.97
N ASP A 363 6.32 -3.68 7.64
CA ASP A 363 5.38 -4.65 8.21
C ASP A 363 4.91 -5.67 7.16
N TYR A 364 4.49 -5.22 5.98
CA TYR A 364 4.14 -6.11 4.87
C TYR A 364 5.34 -6.91 4.34
N LEU A 365 6.47 -6.24 4.08
CA LEU A 365 7.65 -6.85 3.46
C LEU A 365 8.28 -7.93 4.35
N GLU A 366 8.18 -7.82 5.68
CA GLU A 366 8.71 -8.79 6.65
C GLU A 366 7.87 -10.08 6.78
N LYS A 367 6.60 -10.06 6.36
CA LYS A 367 5.67 -11.20 6.53
C LYS A 367 4.64 -11.29 5.41
N PRO A 368 5.04 -11.23 4.12
CA PRO A 368 4.12 -11.18 2.99
C PRO A 368 3.17 -12.38 2.90
N GLU A 369 3.54 -13.52 3.50
CA GLU A 369 2.72 -14.73 3.58
C GLU A 369 1.54 -14.61 4.56
N GLN A 370 1.58 -13.63 5.48
CA GLN A 370 0.54 -13.42 6.50
C GLN A 370 -0.46 -12.33 6.10
N HIS A 371 -0.14 -11.50 5.10
CA HIS A 371 -1.03 -10.46 4.59
C HIS A 371 -1.91 -11.00 3.45
N GLU A 372 -3.20 -11.12 3.75
CA GLU A 372 -4.26 -11.49 2.80
C GLU A 372 -4.82 -10.23 2.14
N PHE A 373 -4.67 -10.09 0.82
CA PHE A 373 -5.00 -8.82 0.14
C PHE A 373 -6.40 -8.29 0.45
N PHE A 374 -7.43 -9.13 0.48
CA PHE A 374 -8.81 -8.70 0.74
C PHE A 374 -9.24 -8.81 2.21
N ASN A 375 -8.32 -9.13 3.13
CA ASN A 375 -8.60 -9.29 4.55
C ASN A 375 -7.66 -8.44 5.39
N PHE A 376 -8.12 -7.21 5.64
CA PHE A 376 -7.31 -6.14 6.22
C PHE A 376 -6.76 -6.43 7.62
N SER A 377 -7.55 -7.05 8.51
CA SER A 377 -7.20 -7.19 9.93
C SER A 377 -6.13 -8.25 10.21
N ARG A 378 -5.66 -8.97 9.18
CA ARG A 378 -4.63 -9.99 9.37
C ARG A 378 -3.23 -9.40 9.29
N ALA A 379 -2.37 -9.89 10.17
CA ALA A 379 -0.95 -9.56 10.22
C ALA A 379 -0.63 -8.07 10.43
N GLY A 380 -1.34 -7.35 11.31
CA GLY A 380 -0.93 -5.98 11.67
C GLY A 380 -1.45 -4.88 10.74
N LEU A 381 -2.59 -5.12 10.09
CA LEU A 381 -3.32 -4.20 9.20
C LEU A 381 -2.69 -4.09 7.80
N GLY A 382 -3.51 -4.28 6.75
CA GLY A 382 -3.08 -4.41 5.36
C GLY A 382 -2.56 -3.13 4.66
N TYR A 383 -2.19 -2.08 5.40
CA TYR A 383 -1.84 -0.76 4.85
C TYR A 383 -0.72 -0.82 3.81
N GLY A 384 0.44 -1.37 4.18
CA GLY A 384 1.61 -1.42 3.30
C GLY A 384 1.39 -2.28 2.06
N GLN A 385 0.65 -3.38 2.21
CA GLN A 385 0.29 -4.27 1.10
C GLN A 385 -0.59 -3.52 0.08
N GLY A 386 -1.66 -2.88 0.55
CA GLY A 386 -2.58 -2.13 -0.29
C GLY A 386 -1.89 -0.97 -1.01
N TYR A 387 -1.15 -0.13 -0.27
CA TYR A 387 -0.40 0.99 -0.84
C TYR A 387 0.58 0.50 -1.92
N LEU A 388 1.39 -0.52 -1.62
CA LEU A 388 2.44 -0.96 -2.53
C LEU A 388 1.88 -1.56 -3.83
N PHE A 389 0.71 -2.21 -3.76
CA PHE A 389 -0.04 -2.68 -4.92
C PHE A 389 -0.55 -1.50 -5.75
N PHE A 390 -1.22 -0.52 -5.15
CA PHE A 390 -1.76 0.61 -5.90
C PHE A 390 -0.68 1.55 -6.44
N LYS A 391 0.48 1.63 -5.78
CA LYS A 391 1.68 2.26 -6.35
C LYS A 391 2.10 1.58 -7.65
N TYR A 392 2.19 0.25 -7.65
CA TYR A 392 2.51 -0.52 -8.86
C TYR A 392 1.46 -0.29 -9.96
N VAL A 393 0.18 -0.34 -9.63
CA VAL A 393 -0.92 -0.06 -10.58
C VAL A 393 -0.81 1.33 -11.18
N ARG A 394 -0.61 2.36 -10.34
CA ARG A 394 -0.50 3.75 -10.76
C ARG A 394 0.71 3.98 -11.67
N GLU A 395 1.88 3.43 -11.34
CA GLU A 395 3.08 3.65 -12.14
C GLU A 395 3.01 2.95 -13.52
N HIS A 396 2.33 1.81 -13.62
CA HIS A 396 2.21 1.05 -14.87
C HIS A 396 1.02 1.46 -15.74
N PHE A 397 -0.08 1.90 -15.13
CA PHE A 397 -1.35 2.12 -15.82
C PHE A 397 -1.88 3.56 -15.69
N GLY A 398 -1.24 4.40 -14.86
CA GLY A 398 -1.52 5.82 -14.73
C GLY A 398 -2.72 6.16 -13.83
N ASP A 399 -2.86 7.45 -13.55
CA ASP A 399 -3.90 7.99 -12.67
C ASP A 399 -5.32 7.71 -13.18
N GLN A 400 -5.51 7.57 -14.50
CA GLN A 400 -6.83 7.25 -15.07
C GLN A 400 -7.33 5.86 -14.65
N THR A 401 -6.44 4.87 -14.53
CA THR A 401 -6.83 3.54 -14.03
C THR A 401 -7.25 3.62 -12.56
N ILE A 402 -6.52 4.37 -11.73
CA ILE A 402 -6.89 4.60 -10.33
C ILE A 402 -8.24 5.31 -10.23
N ARG A 403 -8.44 6.35 -11.03
CA ARG A 403 -9.72 7.07 -11.12
C ARG A 403 -10.87 6.14 -11.45
N ASN A 404 -10.72 5.31 -12.49
CA ASN A 404 -11.77 4.39 -12.91
C ASN A 404 -12.15 3.40 -11.79
N ILE A 405 -11.18 2.88 -11.05
CA ILE A 405 -11.42 2.01 -9.87
C ILE A 405 -12.21 2.77 -8.79
N CYS A 406 -11.83 4.02 -8.51
CA CYS A 406 -12.45 4.80 -7.44
C CYS A 406 -13.87 5.24 -7.78
N THR A 407 -14.11 5.75 -8.99
CA THR A 407 -15.39 6.34 -9.40
C THR A 407 -16.43 5.32 -9.87
N ASP A 408 -16.06 4.06 -10.03
CA ASP A 408 -17.03 2.98 -10.25
C ASP A 408 -17.75 2.65 -8.95
N THR A 409 -19.05 2.35 -9.02
CA THR A 409 -19.85 2.02 -7.84
C THR A 409 -19.65 0.56 -7.37
N GLY A 410 -18.98 -0.28 -8.15
CA GLY A 410 -18.53 -1.60 -7.73
C GLY A 410 -17.41 -1.54 -6.69
N SER A 411 -17.19 -2.65 -5.98
CA SER A 411 -16.12 -2.79 -4.99
C SER A 411 -15.36 -4.11 -5.12
N GLY A 412 -14.23 -4.18 -4.44
CA GLY A 412 -13.42 -5.37 -4.21
C GLY A 412 -12.88 -6.01 -5.49
N LEU A 413 -12.74 -7.33 -5.47
CA LEU A 413 -12.16 -8.13 -6.54
C LEU A 413 -12.90 -7.93 -7.88
N ALA A 414 -14.23 -7.83 -7.85
CA ALA A 414 -15.03 -7.60 -9.05
C ALA A 414 -14.70 -6.25 -9.70
N ASN A 415 -14.56 -5.19 -8.91
CA ASN A 415 -14.22 -3.86 -9.41
C ASN A 415 -12.78 -3.81 -9.95
N LEU A 416 -11.84 -4.42 -9.23
CA LEU A 416 -10.44 -4.51 -9.69
C LEU A 416 -10.33 -5.32 -10.99
N ASN A 417 -11.07 -6.41 -11.13
CA ASN A 417 -11.12 -7.18 -12.38
C ASN A 417 -11.64 -6.38 -13.56
N LYS A 418 -12.60 -5.49 -13.32
CA LYS A 418 -13.22 -4.65 -14.36
C LYS A 418 -12.26 -3.61 -14.92
N HIS A 419 -11.45 -2.98 -14.07
CA HIS A 419 -10.67 -1.79 -14.44
C HIS A 419 -9.17 -2.02 -14.62
N LEU A 420 -8.64 -3.14 -14.14
CA LEU A 420 -7.24 -3.50 -14.39
C LEU A 420 -7.11 -4.11 -15.79
N PRO A 421 -6.16 -3.65 -16.64
CA PRO A 421 -6.06 -4.08 -18.05
C PRO A 421 -5.90 -5.58 -18.31
N ASN A 422 -5.59 -6.39 -17.30
CA ASN A 422 -5.48 -7.85 -17.38
C ASN A 422 -6.27 -8.57 -16.27
N GLY A 423 -7.18 -7.87 -15.59
CA GLY A 423 -7.82 -8.32 -14.36
C GLY A 423 -6.88 -8.32 -13.15
N PHE A 424 -7.46 -8.37 -11.96
CA PHE A 424 -6.72 -8.38 -10.70
C PHE A 424 -5.74 -9.56 -10.55
N PRO A 425 -6.12 -10.82 -10.86
CA PRO A 425 -5.25 -11.97 -10.62
C PRO A 425 -3.90 -11.89 -11.34
N GLU A 426 -3.89 -11.44 -12.60
CA GLU A 426 -2.66 -11.28 -13.38
C GLU A 426 -1.82 -10.10 -12.89
N ILE A 427 -2.46 -8.98 -12.53
CA ILE A 427 -1.74 -7.83 -11.98
C ILE A 427 -1.14 -8.15 -10.61
N PHE A 428 -1.87 -8.86 -9.75
CA PHE A 428 -1.39 -9.35 -8.47
C PHE A 428 -0.15 -10.25 -8.63
N ARG A 429 -0.20 -11.17 -9.60
CA ARG A 429 0.94 -12.03 -9.95
C ARG A 429 2.16 -11.23 -10.41
N ARG A 430 1.98 -10.24 -11.30
CA ARG A 430 3.10 -9.39 -11.76
C ARG A 430 3.68 -8.55 -10.64
N TRP A 431 2.81 -7.96 -9.83
CA TRP A 431 3.20 -7.11 -8.71
C TRP A 431 4.00 -7.89 -7.65
N THR A 432 3.57 -9.10 -7.29
CA THR A 432 4.32 -9.95 -6.35
C THR A 432 5.72 -10.30 -6.89
N ILE A 433 5.86 -10.59 -8.19
CA ILE A 433 7.17 -10.75 -8.83
C ILE A 433 7.98 -9.44 -8.79
N ALA A 434 7.34 -8.30 -9.06
CA ALA A 434 7.98 -6.99 -9.07
C ALA A 434 8.55 -6.62 -7.68
N ASN A 435 7.86 -6.95 -6.59
CA ASN A 435 8.32 -6.68 -5.22
C ASN A 435 9.70 -7.30 -4.92
N TYR A 436 10.03 -8.42 -5.56
CA TYR A 436 11.36 -9.04 -5.49
C TYR A 436 12.29 -8.53 -6.60
N ALA A 437 11.85 -8.65 -7.86
CA ALA A 437 12.66 -8.38 -9.04
C ALA A 437 13.09 -6.90 -9.16
N THR A 438 12.37 -5.98 -8.53
CA THR A 438 12.71 -4.56 -8.56
C THR A 438 14.07 -4.26 -7.92
N ASN A 439 14.57 -5.15 -7.06
CA ASN A 439 15.87 -5.01 -6.41
C ASN A 439 17.02 -5.56 -7.27
N LEU A 440 16.72 -6.38 -8.28
CA LEU A 440 17.75 -6.99 -9.12
C LEU A 440 18.35 -6.00 -10.11
N SER A 441 19.60 -6.24 -10.49
CA SER A 441 20.28 -5.54 -11.58
C SER A 441 20.17 -6.35 -12.89
N GLY A 442 20.68 -5.81 -14.00
CA GLY A 442 20.60 -6.46 -15.31
C GLY A 442 19.29 -6.16 -16.07
N ASN A 443 18.99 -6.97 -17.08
CA ASN A 443 17.87 -6.76 -18.00
C ASN A 443 16.54 -7.28 -17.45
N VAL A 444 16.14 -6.81 -16.25
CA VAL A 444 14.83 -7.12 -15.68
C VAL A 444 13.73 -6.52 -16.58
N PRO A 445 12.73 -7.30 -17.02
CA PRO A 445 11.61 -6.75 -17.79
C PRO A 445 10.92 -5.61 -17.03
N SER A 446 10.55 -4.54 -17.75
CA SER A 446 9.98 -3.33 -17.12
C SER A 446 8.73 -3.60 -16.30
N ILE A 447 7.91 -4.58 -16.69
CA ILE A 447 6.73 -5.03 -15.94
C ILE A 447 7.05 -5.60 -14.55
N TYR A 448 8.30 -5.95 -14.25
CA TYR A 448 8.74 -6.41 -12.92
C TYR A 448 9.64 -5.38 -12.22
N LYS A 449 9.55 -4.12 -12.66
CA LYS A 449 10.17 -2.96 -12.03
C LYS A 449 9.07 -1.96 -11.66
N TYR A 450 9.39 -1.12 -10.70
CA TYR A 450 8.68 0.14 -10.51
C TYR A 450 9.28 1.19 -11.48
N PRO A 451 8.52 1.74 -12.43
CA PRO A 451 8.98 2.78 -13.36
C PRO A 451 9.71 3.94 -12.71
N SER A 452 9.35 4.30 -11.46
CA SER A 452 10.02 5.35 -10.69
C SER A 452 11.46 5.01 -10.26
N GLY A 453 11.89 3.76 -10.42
CA GLY A 453 13.13 3.23 -9.86
C GLY A 453 13.01 2.83 -8.39
N PHE A 454 11.79 2.80 -7.84
CA PHE A 454 11.53 2.35 -6.47
C PHE A 454 12.06 0.93 -6.23
N ARG A 455 12.78 0.78 -5.11
CA ARG A 455 13.34 -0.47 -4.61
C ARG A 455 12.70 -0.85 -3.29
N THR A 456 12.33 -2.12 -3.12
CA THR A 456 11.79 -2.62 -1.84
C THR A 456 12.88 -2.87 -0.80
N ASP A 457 14.17 -2.80 -1.18
CA ASP A 457 15.34 -2.83 -0.28
C ASP A 457 16.10 -1.48 -0.23
N GLY A 458 15.46 -0.42 -0.72
CA GLY A 458 16.09 0.90 -0.88
C GLY A 458 16.21 1.66 0.44
N THR A 459 17.23 2.52 0.53
CA THR A 459 17.34 3.55 1.57
C THR A 459 16.79 4.88 1.04
N TYR A 460 15.83 5.41 1.78
CA TYR A 460 15.14 6.68 1.51
C TYR A 460 15.32 7.64 2.69
N PRO A 461 15.04 8.94 2.51
CA PRO A 461 14.96 9.91 3.60
C PRO A 461 14.10 9.48 4.80
N ALA A 462 13.01 8.74 4.59
CA ALA A 462 12.19 8.18 5.68
C ALA A 462 12.89 7.05 6.45
N GLY A 463 13.81 6.31 5.81
CA GLY A 463 14.51 5.16 6.36
C GLY A 463 14.78 4.08 5.30
N THR A 464 15.15 2.88 5.74
CA THR A 464 15.48 1.76 4.84
C THR A 464 14.36 0.74 4.83
N LEU A 465 13.94 0.33 3.63
CA LEU A 465 13.03 -0.80 3.46
C LEU A 465 13.81 -2.12 3.54
N VAL A 466 13.22 -3.13 4.17
CA VAL A 466 13.91 -4.41 4.48
C VAL A 466 14.04 -5.37 3.31
N GLY A 467 13.38 -5.09 2.17
CA GLY A 467 13.17 -6.07 1.11
C GLY A 467 12.12 -7.11 1.50
N VAL A 468 11.58 -7.83 0.52
CA VAL A 468 10.66 -8.94 0.81
C VAL A 468 11.38 -10.03 1.59
N LYS A 469 10.75 -10.54 2.65
CA LYS A 469 11.25 -11.69 3.40
C LYS A 469 11.36 -12.89 2.47
N VAL A 470 12.55 -13.48 2.44
CA VAL A 470 12.90 -14.66 1.66
C VAL A 470 13.17 -15.84 2.58
N ASN A 471 12.68 -17.01 2.22
CA ASN A 471 12.97 -18.26 2.93
C ASN A 471 14.04 -19.03 2.16
N THR A 472 15.21 -19.22 2.75
CA THR A 472 16.29 -20.01 2.13
C THR A 472 15.95 -21.49 2.19
N MET A 473 16.05 -22.18 1.06
CA MET A 473 15.77 -23.60 0.92
C MET A 473 17.05 -24.44 1.08
N GLY A 474 16.94 -25.57 1.76
CA GLY A 474 18.05 -26.54 1.88
C GLY A 474 18.15 -27.47 0.66
N ASN A 475 19.38 -27.88 0.32
CA ASN A 475 19.65 -28.87 -0.73
C ASN A 475 19.06 -30.25 -0.37
N ASN A 476 18.56 -30.98 -1.38
CA ASN A 476 17.92 -32.30 -1.23
C ASN A 476 16.76 -32.36 -0.22
N ALA A 477 16.05 -31.24 -0.04
CA ALA A 477 14.92 -31.15 0.86
C ALA A 477 13.62 -30.81 0.11
N THR A 478 12.52 -31.36 0.61
CA THR A 478 11.18 -30.83 0.37
C THR A 478 11.01 -29.62 1.29
N ASN A 479 10.83 -28.44 0.71
CA ASN A 479 10.66 -27.19 1.46
C ASN A 479 9.21 -26.70 1.31
N PRO A 480 8.25 -27.25 2.08
CA PRO A 480 6.89 -26.75 2.08
C PRO A 480 6.86 -25.37 2.76
N THR A 481 6.13 -24.43 2.19
CA THR A 481 5.77 -23.22 2.92
C THR A 481 4.83 -23.57 4.08
N ASN A 482 4.72 -22.66 5.04
CA ASN A 482 3.48 -22.61 5.82
C ASN A 482 2.28 -22.45 4.86
N ALA A 483 1.10 -22.87 5.29
CA ALA A 483 -0.10 -22.72 4.49
C ALA A 483 -0.29 -21.24 4.11
N LEU A 484 -0.18 -20.96 2.81
CA LEU A 484 -0.42 -19.65 2.24
C LEU A 484 -1.89 -19.33 2.35
N ARG A 485 -2.15 -18.05 2.58
CA ARG A 485 -3.48 -17.51 2.70
C ARG A 485 -3.96 -16.89 1.37
N PRO A 486 -5.27 -16.76 1.14
CA PRO A 486 -5.79 -16.27 -0.13
C PRO A 486 -5.23 -14.90 -0.44
N TRP A 487 -4.80 -14.71 -1.68
CA TRP A 487 -4.19 -13.46 -2.13
C TRP A 487 -3.01 -13.01 -1.26
N SER A 488 -2.17 -13.98 -0.88
CA SER A 488 -0.87 -13.75 -0.24
C SER A 488 0.26 -14.26 -1.13
N CYS A 489 1.50 -13.99 -0.75
CA CYS A 489 2.68 -14.45 -1.48
C CYS A 489 3.80 -14.93 -0.56
N ASN A 490 4.68 -15.74 -1.12
CA ASN A 490 5.87 -16.22 -0.44
C ASN A 490 7.06 -16.20 -1.41
N TYR A 491 8.22 -15.85 -0.86
CA TYR A 491 9.47 -15.79 -1.59
C TYR A 491 10.39 -16.85 -1.02
N GLN A 492 10.89 -17.74 -1.88
CA GLN A 492 11.86 -18.77 -1.53
C GLN A 492 13.13 -18.56 -2.35
N ILE A 493 14.29 -18.62 -1.72
CA ILE A 493 15.58 -18.59 -2.43
C ILE A 493 16.27 -19.94 -2.26
N LEU A 494 16.71 -20.49 -3.39
CA LEU A 494 17.68 -21.57 -3.44
C LEU A 494 19.05 -20.99 -3.76
N GLU A 495 20.02 -21.37 -2.93
CA GLU A 495 21.44 -21.18 -3.20
C GLU A 495 22.04 -22.56 -3.48
N SER A 496 22.66 -22.76 -4.65
CA SER A 496 23.33 -24.02 -4.98
C SER A 496 24.85 -23.85 -5.01
N GLU A 497 25.57 -24.92 -4.67
CA GLU A 497 27.02 -24.95 -4.87
C GLU A 497 27.36 -25.11 -6.36
N PRO A 498 28.53 -24.61 -6.79
CA PRO A 498 28.99 -24.76 -8.16
C PRO A 498 29.05 -26.22 -8.63
N GLY A 499 28.53 -26.51 -9.84
CA GLY A 499 28.81 -27.78 -10.52
C GLY A 499 27.91 -28.98 -10.20
N VAL A 500 26.83 -28.80 -9.43
CA VAL A 500 25.78 -29.83 -9.28
C VAL A 500 24.55 -29.42 -10.08
N GLY A 501 24.08 -30.29 -10.98
CA GLY A 501 22.79 -30.10 -11.64
C GLY A 501 21.67 -30.30 -10.62
N VAL A 502 20.86 -29.28 -10.41
CA VAL A 502 19.69 -29.33 -9.52
C VAL A 502 18.44 -29.55 -10.37
N GLN A 503 17.44 -30.23 -9.84
CA GLN A 503 16.06 -30.11 -10.30
C GLN A 503 15.21 -29.47 -9.22
N ALA A 504 14.41 -28.49 -9.60
CA ALA A 504 13.41 -27.89 -8.72
C ALA A 504 12.02 -28.22 -9.27
N THR A 505 11.18 -28.85 -8.45
CA THR A 505 9.76 -29.03 -8.76
C THR A 505 8.95 -28.09 -7.89
N VAL A 506 8.23 -27.16 -8.51
CA VAL A 506 7.31 -26.25 -7.81
C VAL A 506 5.91 -26.84 -7.87
N ASN A 507 5.32 -27.09 -6.70
CA ASN A 507 3.94 -27.51 -6.55
C ASN A 507 3.14 -26.34 -5.98
N PRO A 508 2.37 -25.61 -6.82
CA PRO A 508 1.65 -24.44 -6.36
C PRO A 508 0.46 -24.78 -5.47
N ALA A 509 0.18 -23.88 -4.52
CA ALA A 509 -1.00 -23.93 -3.66
C ALA A 509 -2.29 -23.94 -4.52
N SER A 510 -3.01 -25.06 -4.51
CA SER A 510 -4.25 -25.27 -5.28
C SER A 510 -4.15 -24.91 -6.77
N GLY A 511 -2.98 -25.09 -7.39
CA GLY A 511 -2.78 -24.75 -8.80
C GLY A 511 -2.65 -23.24 -9.10
N SER A 512 -2.37 -22.43 -8.07
CA SER A 512 -2.18 -20.98 -8.20
C SER A 512 -0.96 -20.60 -9.06
N PRO A 513 -0.94 -19.40 -9.65
CA PRO A 513 0.22 -18.92 -10.39
C PRO A 513 1.47 -18.77 -9.53
N TYR A 514 2.63 -18.92 -10.17
CA TYR A 514 3.92 -18.60 -9.57
C TYR A 514 4.86 -18.01 -10.62
N GLY A 515 5.99 -17.49 -10.18
CA GLY A 515 7.09 -17.06 -11.02
C GLY A 515 8.42 -17.60 -10.49
N VAL A 516 9.27 -18.09 -11.38
CA VAL A 516 10.59 -18.60 -11.07
C VAL A 516 11.63 -17.69 -11.71
N ILE A 517 12.30 -16.88 -10.89
CA ILE A 517 13.33 -15.93 -11.30
C ILE A 517 14.70 -16.60 -11.15
N PHE A 518 15.47 -16.57 -12.24
CA PHE A 518 16.84 -17.02 -12.27
C PHE A 518 17.75 -15.79 -12.14
N GLU A 519 18.65 -15.81 -11.17
CA GLU A 519 19.57 -14.70 -10.94
C GLU A 519 21.02 -15.17 -10.72
N SER A 520 21.98 -14.32 -11.05
CA SER A 520 23.37 -14.55 -10.65
C SER A 520 23.54 -14.28 -9.16
N SER A 521 24.57 -14.84 -8.53
CA SER A 521 24.95 -14.53 -7.14
C SER A 521 25.16 -13.04 -6.84
N LYS A 522 25.37 -12.21 -7.87
CA LYS A 522 25.51 -10.77 -7.74
C LYS A 522 24.16 -10.03 -7.80
N GLY A 523 23.04 -10.76 -7.75
CA GLY A 523 21.69 -10.20 -7.83
C GLY A 523 21.36 -9.66 -9.22
N GLN A 524 21.86 -10.30 -10.29
CA GLN A 524 21.51 -9.94 -11.67
C GLN A 524 20.43 -10.88 -12.21
N PHE A 525 19.35 -10.31 -12.74
CA PHE A 525 18.32 -11.06 -13.44
C PHE A 525 18.89 -11.72 -14.70
N THR A 526 18.60 -13.01 -14.85
CA THR A 526 19.01 -13.82 -16.01
C THR A 526 17.79 -14.19 -16.86
N SER A 527 16.79 -14.82 -16.24
CA SER A 527 15.56 -15.25 -16.92
C SER A 527 14.40 -15.40 -15.94
N LEU A 528 13.19 -15.57 -16.48
CA LEU A 528 11.97 -15.81 -15.73
C LEU A 528 11.17 -16.90 -16.40
N GLU A 529 10.73 -17.89 -15.62
CA GLU A 529 9.75 -18.88 -16.05
C GLU A 529 8.48 -18.77 -15.21
N GLN A 530 7.35 -19.09 -15.83
CA GLN A 530 6.01 -19.00 -15.24
C GLN A 530 5.23 -20.27 -15.58
#